data_AF-A0A0F9GLV6-F1
#
_entry.id   AF-A0A0F9GLV6-F1
#
_cell.length_a   1.000
_cell.length_b   1.000
_cell.length_c   1.000
_cell.angle_alpha   90.00
_cell.angle_beta   90.00
_cell.angle_gamma   90.00
#
_symmetry.space_group_name_H-M   'P 1'
#
loop_
_entity.id
_entity.type
_entity.pdbx_description
1 polymer ?
#
loop_
_entity_poly.entity_id
_entity_poly.type
_entity_poly.pdbx_seq_one_letter_code
_entity_poly.pdbx_strand_id
1 'polypeptide(L)' 'MYDLNKWKDLTEFQRNYACYYQKLTQPFISKHWEVLTEWQRDLITQIHKNYPTKTERIKGAKAYA' A
#
# COMPACT_ATOMS: atom_id res chain seq x y z
N MET A 1 -17.99 -2.43 -3.56
CA MET A 1 -16.53 -2.21 -3.69
C MET A 1 -16.30 -0.70 -3.63
N TYR A 2 -15.36 -0.20 -2.81
CA TYR A 2 -15.17 1.25 -2.62
C TYR A 2 -14.38 1.88 -3.77
N ASP A 3 -14.68 3.13 -4.11
CA ASP A 3 -13.94 3.90 -5.12
C ASP A 3 -12.57 4.32 -4.58
N LEU A 4 -11.51 3.68 -5.08
CA LEU A 4 -10.13 3.96 -4.69
C LEU A 4 -9.64 5.35 -5.13
N ASN A 5 -10.31 5.99 -6.10
CA ASN A 5 -9.94 7.34 -6.51
C ASN A 5 -10.18 8.38 -5.41
N LYS A 6 -11.06 8.06 -4.46
CA LYS A 6 -11.38 8.89 -3.29
C LYS A 6 -10.65 8.41 -2.02
N TRP A 7 -9.43 7.88 -2.16
CA TRP A 7 -8.67 7.30 -1.05
C TRP A 7 -8.61 8.19 0.20
N LYS A 8 -8.45 9.51 0.01
CA LYS A 8 -8.38 10.47 1.11
C LYS A 8 -9.70 10.62 1.87
N ASP A 9 -10.83 10.39 1.19
CA ASP A 9 -12.17 10.50 1.77
C ASP A 9 -12.62 9.18 2.43
N LEU A 10 -11.90 8.07 2.16
CA LEU A 10 -12.17 6.79 2.80
C LEU A 10 -11.79 6.83 4.27
N THR A 11 -12.66 6.27 5.10
CA THR A 11 -12.38 5.94 6.50
C THR A 11 -11.28 4.87 6.59
N GLU A 12 -10.65 4.78 7.76
CA GLU A 12 -9.63 3.77 8.01
C GLU A 12 -10.16 2.34 7.78
N PHE A 13 -11.39 2.06 8.23
CA PHE A 13 -12.03 0.76 8.03
C PHE A 13 -12.18 0.42 6.53
N GLN A 14 -12.60 1.39 5.72
CA GLN A 14 -12.73 1.20 4.26
C GLN A 14 -11.37 0.97 3.60
N ARG A 15 -10.32 1.68 4.05
CA ARG A 15 -8.95 1.49 3.57
C ARG A 15 -8.40 0.11 3.95
N ASN A 16 -8.67 -0.35 5.17
CA ASN A 16 -8.29 -1.69 5.64
C ASN A 16 -8.96 -2.77 4.80
N TYR A 17 -10.27 -2.61 4.53
CA TYR A 17 -11.01 -3.51 3.65
C TYR A 17 -10.42 -3.53 2.23
N ALA A 18 -10.02 -2.38 1.70
CA ALA A 18 -9.37 -2.28 0.40
C ALA A 18 -8.02 -3.01 0.37
N CYS A 19 -7.18 -2.83 1.39
CA CYS A 19 -5.89 -3.51 1.51
C CYS A 19 -6.05 -5.02 1.61
N TYR A 20 -7.10 -5.49 2.29
CA TYR A 20 -7.32 -6.92 2.54
C TYR A 20 -7.95 -7.64 1.34
N TYR A 21 -9.01 -7.06 0.76
CA TYR A 21 -9.85 -7.76 -0.22
C TYR A 21 -9.65 -7.32 -1.66
N GLN A 22 -8.98 -6.19 -1.92
CA GLN A 22 -8.75 -5.71 -3.29
C GLN A 22 -7.31 -5.99 -3.74
N LYS A 23 -7.16 -6.22 -5.04
CA LYS A 23 -5.85 -6.26 -5.69
C LYS A 23 -5.39 -4.84 -5.99
N LEU A 24 -4.70 -4.22 -5.05
CA LEU A 24 -4.11 -2.89 -5.24
C LEU A 24 -2.95 -2.98 -6.24
N THR A 25 -2.87 -2.03 -7.16
CA THR A 25 -1.79 -2.00 -8.16
C THR A 25 -0.53 -1.38 -7.56
N GLN A 26 0.65 -1.72 -8.10
CA GLN A 26 1.90 -1.14 -7.61
C GLN A 26 1.93 0.41 -7.66
N PRO A 27 1.46 1.07 -8.75
CA PRO A 27 1.42 2.53 -8.80
C PRO A 27 0.52 3.12 -7.71
N PHE A 28 -0.61 2.48 -7.40
CA PHE A 28 -1.51 2.90 -6.35
C PHE A 28 -0.83 2.83 -4.98
N ILE A 29 -0.23 1.69 -4.66
CA ILE A 29 0.48 1.48 -3.38
C ILE A 29 1.62 2.49 -3.25
N SER A 30 2.41 2.70 -4.31
CA SER A 30 3.51 3.68 -4.33
C SER A 30 3.03 5.08 -4.02
N LYS A 31 1.93 5.51 -4.65
CA LYS A 31 1.35 6.85 -4.49
C LYS A 31 0.82 7.10 -3.09
N HIS A 32 0.28 6.08 -2.44
CA HIS A 32 -0.37 6.21 -1.14
C HIS A 32 0.47 5.70 0.04
N TRP A 33 1.66 5.16 -0.20
CA TRP A 33 2.49 4.47 0.80
C TRP A 33 2.72 5.28 2.08
N GLU A 34 3.02 6.58 1.93
CA GLU A 34 3.33 7.46 3.06
C GLU A 34 2.12 7.72 3.96
N VAL A 35 0.90 7.69 3.40
CA VAL A 35 -0.35 7.91 4.12
C VAL A 35 -1.01 6.62 4.63
N LEU A 36 -0.42 5.45 4.35
CA LEU A 36 -0.86 4.19 4.93
C LEU A 36 -0.41 4.06 6.38
N THR A 37 -1.27 3.46 7.21
CA THR A 37 -0.89 3.03 8.56
C THR A 37 0.06 1.83 8.49
N GLU A 38 0.78 1.55 9.57
CA GLU A 38 1.64 0.37 9.66
C GLU A 38 0.86 -0.92 9.41
N TRP A 39 -0.33 -1.04 10.02
CA TRP A 39 -1.23 -2.17 9.78
C TRP A 39 -1.59 -2.37 8.31
N GLN A 40 -1.91 -1.28 7.59
CA GLN A 40 -2.23 -1.35 6.16
C GLN A 40 -1.03 -1.78 5.32
N ARG A 41 0.18 -1.32 5.68
CA ARG A 41 1.42 -1.74 5.02
C ARG A 41 1.69 -3.22 5.24
N ASP A 42 1.51 -3.70 6.47
CA ASP A 42 1.70 -5.11 6.81
C ASP A 42 0.70 -6.01 6.08
N LEU A 43 -0.57 -5.60 5.98
CA LEU A 43 -1.58 -6.28 5.19
C LEU A 43 -1.17 -6.36 3.71
N ILE A 44 -0.75 -5.25 3.12
CA ILE A 44 -0.33 -5.21 1.72
C ILE A 44 0.90 -6.10 1.49
N THR A 45 1.91 -6.06 2.35
CA THR A 45 3.10 -6.91 2.21
C THR A 45 2.77 -8.40 2.35
N GLN A 46 1.88 -8.78 3.28
CA GLN A 46 1.49 -10.19 3.48
C GLN A 46 0.60 -10.73 2.35
N ILE A 47 -0.36 -9.92 1.89
CA ILE A 47 -1.38 -10.34 0.92
C ILE A 47 -0.88 -10.16 -0.51
N HIS A 48 -0.23 -9.03 -0.81
CA HIS A 48 0.36 -8.75 -2.12
C HIS A 48 1.86 -9.07 -2.07
N LYS A 49 2.17 -10.36 -1.91
CA LYS A 49 3.52 -10.98 -1.79
C LYS A 49 4.62 -10.49 -2.76
N ASN A 50 4.28 -9.70 -3.77
CA ASN A 50 5.20 -9.08 -4.74
C ASN A 50 5.53 -7.62 -4.41
N TYR A 51 5.20 -7.12 -3.21
CA TYR A 51 5.48 -5.74 -2.83
C TYR A 51 6.60 -5.66 -1.79
N PRO A 52 7.76 -5.08 -2.14
CA PRO A 52 8.85 -4.90 -1.20
C PRO A 52 8.43 -3.95 -0.07
N THR A 53 8.81 -4.31 1.15
CA THR A 53 8.65 -3.47 2.35
C THR A 53 9.28 -2.08 2.14
N LYS A 54 8.89 -1.09 2.96
CA LYS A 54 9.52 0.25 2.92
C LYS A 54 11.05 0.16 2.95
N THR A 55 11.58 -0.77 3.74
CA THR A 55 13.01 -1.06 3.90
C THR A 55 13.65 -1.58 2.61
N GLU A 56 12.98 -2.49 1.90
CA GLU A 56 13.46 -3.02 0.60
C GLU A 56 13.39 -1.96 -0.52
N ARG A 57 12.36 -1.11 -0.52
CA ARG A 57 12.24 0.02 -1.46
C ARG A 57 13.37 1.06 -1.26
N ILE A 58 13.69 1.39 -0.02
CA ILE A 58 14.79 2.31 0.30
C ILE A 58 16.16 1.69 -0.03
N LYS A 59 16.34 0.37 0.20
CA LYS A 59 17.56 -0.34 -0.20
C LYS A 59 17.74 -0.39 -1.72
N GLY A 60 16.67 -0.63 -2.48
CA GLY A 60 16.72 -0.63 -3.96
C GLY A 60 17.04 0.74 -4.56
N ALA A 61 16.55 1.83 -3.96
CA ALA A 61 16.84 3.19 -4.41
C ALA A 61 18.31 3.61 -4.23
N LYS A 62 19.03 3.01 -3.27
CA LYS A 62 20.47 3.26 -3.04
C LYS A 62 21.40 2.42 -3.93
N ALA A 63 20.89 1.41 -4.64
CA ALA A 63 21.71 0.53 -5.49
C ALA A 63 21.99 1.10 -6.89
N TYR A 64 21.41 2.26 -7.23
CA TYR A 64 21.59 2.95 -8.52
C TYR A 64 22.13 4.39 -8.35
N ALA A 65 22.65 4.73 -7.16
CA ALA A 65 23.33 6.00 -6.87
C ALA A 65 24.79 5.71 -6.54
#